data_AF-A0A0E2Z648-F1
#
_entry.id   AF-A0A0E2Z648-F1
#
_cell.length_a   1.000
_cell.length_b   1.000
_cell.length_c   1.000
_cell.angle_alpha   90.00
_cell.angle_beta   90.00
_cell.angle_gamma   90.00
#
_symmetry.space_group_name_H-M   'P 1'
#
loop_
_entity.id
_entity.type
_entity.pdbx_description
1 polymer ?
#
loop_
_entity_poly.entity_id
_entity_poly.type
_entity_poly.pdbx_seq_one_letter_code
_entity_poly.pdbx_strand_id
1 'polypeptide(L)'
;LDGSNGFTLNGIVFTLNGLGLYSSEVGGRSGFSVSGAGDVNGDGFDDLVIGAPDAGPNGVSGAGQSYVVFGRSGGFPPVLDLSALDGSNGFVLNGIVFTLNNGLGLYSFEVGGHSGYSVSGAGDVNRDGFDDLVIGAPFTGFGGNYSGRSYVVFGTNTGFPAALELSALDGSKGFALNGSAADDSSGRSVSGAGDVNGDGFDDIVVGGEHQSYVVFGRSSASGPATLFNGLLTDVGTLSLPAGLERWLARRCGDVFNRSGLCSGSRSFQRSKPPPPPGGF
;
A
#
# COMPACT_ATOMS: atom_id res chain seq x y z
N LEU A 1 -28.82 -15.88 -6.87
CA LEU A 1 -27.59 -16.54 -7.35
C LEU A 1 -27.61 -17.96 -6.81
N ASP A 2 -27.48 -18.96 -7.67
CA ASP A 2 -27.68 -20.39 -7.33
C ASP A 2 -26.37 -21.20 -7.30
N GLY A 3 -25.22 -20.50 -7.33
CA GLY A 3 -23.89 -21.11 -7.40
C GLY A 3 -23.44 -21.47 -8.81
N SER A 4 -24.38 -21.69 -9.74
CA SER A 4 -24.08 -22.07 -11.13
C SER A 4 -23.97 -20.87 -12.08
N ASN A 5 -24.76 -19.82 -11.82
CA ASN A 5 -24.74 -18.56 -12.57
C ASN A 5 -24.16 -17.39 -11.73
N GLY A 6 -23.39 -17.72 -10.70
CA GLY A 6 -22.81 -16.81 -9.72
C GLY A 6 -23.21 -17.13 -8.29
N PHE A 7 -22.58 -16.45 -7.34
CA PHE A 7 -22.74 -16.65 -5.90
C PHE A 7 -22.65 -15.32 -5.15
N THR A 8 -23.18 -15.28 -3.93
CA THR A 8 -23.08 -14.12 -3.04
C THR A 8 -21.89 -14.29 -2.09
N LEU A 9 -21.12 -13.22 -1.92
CA LEU A 9 -20.11 -13.12 -0.86
C LEU A 9 -20.74 -12.46 0.37
N ASN A 10 -20.82 -13.20 1.47
CA ASN A 10 -21.29 -12.64 2.73
C ASN A 10 -20.11 -12.07 3.53
N GLY A 11 -20.19 -10.77 3.78
CA GLY A 11 -19.23 -10.05 4.62
C GLY A 11 -19.28 -10.47 6.08
N ILE A 12 -18.20 -10.20 6.81
CA ILE A 12 -18.12 -10.46 8.25
C ILE A 12 -18.73 -9.28 9.01
N VAL A 13 -19.69 -9.58 9.88
CA VAL A 13 -20.22 -8.63 10.87
C VAL A 13 -19.40 -8.77 12.15
N PHE A 14 -18.70 -7.71 12.55
CA PHE A 14 -17.98 -7.69 13.82
C PHE A 14 -18.87 -7.12 14.91
N THR A 15 -18.90 -7.79 16.06
CA THR A 15 -19.54 -7.29 17.28
C THR A 15 -18.46 -6.71 18.18
N LEU A 16 -18.50 -5.41 18.46
CA LEU A 16 -17.64 -4.78 19.47
C LEU A 16 -18.09 -5.20 20.88
N ASN A 17 -17.62 -6.36 21.34
CA ASN A 17 -17.77 -6.75 22.75
C ASN A 17 -16.66 -6.06 23.56
N GLY A 18 -16.89 -4.85 24.06
CA GLY A 18 -15.83 -4.22 24.88
C GLY A 18 -16.10 -2.92 25.63
N LEU A 19 -17.06 -2.06 25.27
CA LEU A 19 -17.12 -0.71 25.89
C LEU A 19 -18.50 -0.23 26.38
N GLY A 20 -19.49 -1.11 26.55
CA GLY A 20 -20.70 -0.81 27.34
C GLY A 20 -21.54 0.40 26.88
N LEU A 21 -21.20 1.03 25.76
CA LEU A 21 -21.86 2.21 25.20
C LEU A 21 -21.96 1.97 23.70
N TYR A 22 -23.14 1.50 23.28
CA TYR A 22 -23.56 1.16 21.91
C TYR A 22 -22.92 -0.08 21.29
N SER A 23 -23.65 -1.21 21.35
CA SER A 23 -23.49 -2.29 20.37
C SER A 23 -24.16 -1.84 19.06
N SER A 24 -23.45 -1.14 18.20
CA SER A 24 -23.82 -1.13 16.78
C SER A 24 -23.05 -2.27 16.12
N GLU A 25 -23.77 -3.15 15.44
CA GLU A 25 -23.19 -4.03 14.42
C GLU A 25 -22.51 -3.13 13.39
N VAL A 26 -21.23 -2.78 13.60
CA VAL A 26 -20.44 -2.09 12.59
C VAL A 26 -19.95 -3.20 11.67
N GLY A 27 -20.80 -3.58 10.71
CA GLY A 27 -20.35 -4.46 9.64
C GLY A 27 -19.11 -3.85 9.01
N GLY A 28 -18.06 -4.65 8.73
CA GLY A 28 -16.75 -4.14 8.28
C GLY A 28 -16.75 -3.43 6.91
N ARG A 29 -17.92 -3.11 6.36
CA ARG A 29 -18.17 -2.64 4.99
C ARG A 29 -17.49 -3.53 3.95
N SER A 30 -17.58 -4.85 4.12
CA SER A 30 -17.14 -5.79 3.09
C SER A 30 -17.83 -5.48 1.76
N GLY A 31 -17.05 -5.45 0.68
CA GLY A 31 -17.54 -5.05 -0.64
C GLY A 31 -17.51 -3.55 -0.88
N PHE A 32 -16.87 -2.75 -0.01
CA PHE A 32 -16.65 -1.32 -0.25
C PHE A 32 -15.84 -1.07 -1.53
N SER A 33 -14.88 -1.96 -1.82
CA SER A 33 -14.12 -2.01 -3.05
C SER A 33 -13.95 -3.47 -3.46
N VAL A 34 -14.06 -3.78 -4.75
CA VAL A 34 -13.91 -5.13 -5.30
C VAL A 34 -13.14 -5.07 -6.62
N SER A 35 -12.36 -6.11 -6.91
CA SER A 35 -11.70 -6.27 -8.21
C SER A 35 -11.43 -7.74 -8.52
N GLY A 36 -11.14 -8.05 -9.78
CA GLY A 36 -10.42 -9.26 -10.15
C GLY A 36 -8.97 -9.15 -9.68
N ALA A 37 -8.44 -10.24 -9.14
CA ALA A 37 -7.08 -10.31 -8.63
C ALA A 37 -6.09 -10.93 -9.63
N GLY A 38 -6.58 -11.61 -10.68
CA GLY A 38 -5.74 -12.50 -11.47
C GLY A 38 -5.52 -13.83 -10.74
N ASP A 39 -4.63 -14.68 -11.24
CA ASP A 39 -4.31 -15.98 -10.64
C ASP A 39 -3.19 -15.82 -9.59
N VAL A 40 -3.57 -15.49 -8.35
CA VAL A 40 -2.58 -15.16 -7.30
C VAL A 40 -1.99 -16.41 -6.65
N ASN A 41 -2.63 -17.56 -6.82
CA ASN A 41 -2.19 -18.83 -6.25
C ASN A 41 -1.58 -19.80 -7.29
N GLY A 42 -1.64 -19.46 -8.58
CA GLY A 42 -1.07 -20.22 -9.67
C GLY A 42 -1.83 -21.49 -10.02
N ASP A 43 -3.14 -21.56 -9.74
CA ASP A 43 -3.97 -22.73 -10.02
C ASP A 43 -4.67 -22.70 -11.39
N GLY A 44 -4.47 -21.62 -12.14
CA GLY A 44 -5.01 -21.38 -13.48
C GLY A 44 -6.40 -20.76 -13.50
N PHE A 45 -6.93 -20.30 -12.36
CA PHE A 45 -8.20 -19.61 -12.27
C PHE A 45 -8.03 -18.20 -11.68
N ASP A 46 -8.66 -17.20 -12.31
CA ASP A 46 -8.67 -15.84 -11.77
C ASP A 46 -9.37 -15.79 -10.39
N ASP A 47 -8.74 -15.07 -9.48
CA ASP A 47 -9.17 -14.86 -8.11
C ASP A 47 -9.90 -13.51 -7.95
N LEU A 48 -10.52 -13.31 -6.78
CA LEU A 48 -11.23 -12.07 -6.43
C LEU A 48 -10.61 -11.41 -5.21
N VAL A 49 -10.56 -10.07 -5.20
CA VAL A 49 -10.19 -9.29 -4.01
C VAL A 49 -11.32 -8.37 -3.57
N ILE A 50 -11.60 -8.35 -2.26
CA ILE A 50 -12.72 -7.65 -1.65
C ILE A 50 -12.23 -6.83 -0.45
N GLY A 51 -12.42 -5.52 -0.49
CA GLY A 51 -12.08 -4.59 0.58
C GLY A 51 -13.18 -4.46 1.65
N ALA A 52 -12.75 -4.36 2.91
CA ALA A 52 -13.58 -4.15 4.10
C ALA A 52 -12.89 -3.14 5.05
N PRO A 53 -12.87 -1.85 4.71
CA PRO A 53 -12.04 -0.86 5.39
C PRO A 53 -12.44 -0.58 6.84
N ASP A 54 -13.69 -0.88 7.24
CA ASP A 54 -14.15 -0.68 8.63
C ASP A 54 -13.99 -1.92 9.50
N ALA A 55 -13.53 -3.03 8.91
CA ALA A 55 -13.30 -4.26 9.65
C ALA A 55 -12.30 -4.03 10.80
N GLY A 56 -12.51 -4.77 11.89
CA GLY A 56 -11.73 -4.64 13.11
C GLY A 56 -10.87 -5.86 13.43
N PRO A 57 -9.90 -6.24 12.59
CA PRO A 57 -8.99 -7.34 12.90
C PRO A 57 -8.27 -7.03 14.22
N ASN A 58 -7.98 -8.08 14.99
CA ASN A 58 -7.28 -7.99 16.27
C ASN A 58 -7.96 -7.08 17.31
N GLY A 59 -9.27 -6.83 17.16
CA GLY A 59 -10.07 -6.04 18.10
C GLY A 59 -10.00 -4.53 17.90
N VAL A 60 -9.36 -4.04 16.82
CA VAL A 60 -9.21 -2.60 16.57
C VAL A 60 -10.07 -2.17 15.38
N SER A 61 -11.18 -1.49 15.67
CA SER A 61 -12.10 -0.97 14.66
C SER A 61 -11.39 -0.09 13.62
N GLY A 62 -11.70 -0.31 12.34
CA GLY A 62 -11.16 0.48 11.23
C GLY A 62 -9.70 0.19 10.87
N ALA A 63 -9.05 -0.82 11.48
CA ALA A 63 -7.76 -1.30 10.95
C ALA A 63 -7.93 -1.75 9.49
N GLY A 64 -9.10 -2.31 9.17
CA GLY A 64 -9.52 -2.72 7.85
C GLY A 64 -9.04 -4.13 7.53
N GLN A 65 -9.75 -4.78 6.61
CA GLN A 65 -9.37 -6.08 6.06
C GLN A 65 -9.57 -6.08 4.55
N SER A 66 -8.88 -6.97 3.87
CA SER A 66 -9.22 -7.39 2.51
C SER A 66 -9.31 -8.90 2.45
N TYR A 67 -10.16 -9.44 1.59
CA TYR A 67 -10.38 -10.87 1.43
C TYR A 67 -10.02 -11.24 0.01
N VAL A 68 -9.25 -12.31 -0.13
CA VAL A 68 -8.91 -12.92 -1.42
C VAL A 68 -9.67 -14.23 -1.51
N VAL A 69 -10.48 -14.41 -2.54
CA VAL A 69 -11.26 -15.63 -2.76
C VAL A 69 -10.70 -16.32 -3.98
N PHE A 70 -10.26 -17.57 -3.82
CA PHE A 70 -9.68 -18.29 -4.94
C PHE A 70 -10.72 -18.76 -5.95
N GLY A 71 -10.39 -18.57 -7.22
CA GLY A 71 -11.07 -19.16 -8.36
C GLY A 71 -11.01 -20.69 -8.32
N ARG A 72 -11.92 -21.35 -9.04
CA ARG A 72 -11.91 -22.82 -9.20
C ARG A 72 -12.88 -23.32 -10.25
N SER A 73 -12.57 -24.47 -10.84
CA SER A 73 -13.45 -25.22 -11.75
C SER A 73 -14.64 -25.90 -11.07
N GLY A 74 -14.57 -26.18 -9.76
CA GLY A 74 -15.61 -26.90 -9.02
C GLY A 74 -16.91 -26.13 -8.77
N GLY A 75 -17.01 -24.89 -9.24
CA GLY A 75 -18.10 -23.96 -8.94
C GLY A 75 -18.06 -23.44 -7.50
N PHE A 76 -19.05 -22.63 -7.15
CA PHE A 76 -19.19 -22.03 -5.82
C PHE A 76 -20.54 -22.38 -5.20
N PRO A 77 -20.64 -22.48 -3.86
CA PRO A 77 -21.94 -22.50 -3.22
C PRO A 77 -22.72 -21.21 -3.54
N PRO A 78 -24.06 -21.21 -3.50
CA PRO A 78 -24.87 -20.00 -3.73
C PRO A 78 -24.47 -18.82 -2.85
N VAL A 79 -23.98 -19.12 -1.64
CA VAL A 79 -23.44 -18.16 -0.68
C VAL A 79 -22.09 -18.69 -0.19
N LEU A 80 -21.05 -17.86 -0.29
CA LEU A 80 -19.76 -18.09 0.33
C LEU A 80 -19.57 -17.06 1.44
N ASP A 81 -19.34 -17.53 2.66
CA ASP A 81 -19.03 -16.68 3.81
C ASP A 81 -17.53 -16.38 3.84
N LEU A 82 -17.17 -15.08 3.91
CA LEU A 82 -15.77 -14.67 3.95
C LEU A 82 -15.05 -15.12 5.23
N SER A 83 -15.78 -15.48 6.28
CA SER A 83 -15.19 -16.09 7.49
C SER A 83 -14.76 -17.55 7.30
N ALA A 84 -15.18 -18.19 6.20
CA ALA A 84 -14.82 -19.57 5.87
C ALA A 84 -13.50 -19.68 5.09
N LEU A 85 -12.80 -18.56 4.88
CA LEU A 85 -11.50 -18.56 4.20
C LEU A 85 -10.41 -19.16 5.11
N ASP A 86 -9.68 -20.15 4.60
CA ASP A 86 -8.76 -20.97 5.40
C ASP A 86 -7.35 -21.11 4.82
N GLY A 87 -7.05 -20.41 3.72
CA GLY A 87 -5.80 -20.49 2.99
C GLY A 87 -5.84 -21.46 1.80
N SER A 88 -6.82 -22.38 1.75
CA SER A 88 -7.01 -23.32 0.64
C SER A 88 -8.08 -22.86 -0.37
N ASN A 89 -9.00 -21.99 0.07
CA ASN A 89 -10.10 -21.44 -0.72
C ASN A 89 -10.05 -19.91 -0.83
N GLY A 90 -8.95 -19.31 -0.38
CA GLY A 90 -8.74 -17.88 -0.20
C GLY A 90 -8.19 -17.56 1.18
N PHE A 91 -7.94 -16.28 1.45
CA PHE A 91 -7.36 -15.81 2.71
C PHE A 91 -7.77 -14.38 3.04
N VAL A 92 -7.54 -13.96 4.29
CA VAL A 92 -7.75 -12.58 4.73
C VAL A 92 -6.43 -11.84 4.89
N LEU A 93 -6.39 -10.59 4.44
CA LEU A 93 -5.35 -9.60 4.67
C LEU A 93 -5.78 -8.69 5.81
N ASN A 94 -5.06 -8.74 6.94
CA ASN A 94 -5.34 -7.94 8.11
C ASN A 94 -4.59 -6.61 8.07
N GLY A 95 -5.36 -5.53 8.19
CA GLY A 95 -4.86 -4.16 8.24
C GLY A 95 -4.06 -3.85 9.49
N ILE A 96 -3.27 -2.80 9.41
CA ILE A 96 -2.47 -2.31 10.54
C ILE A 96 -3.16 -1.16 11.25
N VAL A 97 -2.81 -0.99 12.52
CA VAL A 97 -3.12 0.19 13.31
C VAL A 97 -1.89 1.10 13.37
N PHE A 98 -2.11 2.38 13.59
CA PHE A 98 -1.03 3.31 13.85
C PHE A 98 -1.36 4.17 15.07
N THR A 99 -0.31 4.57 15.77
CA THR A 99 -0.43 5.38 16.97
C THR A 99 -0.42 6.86 16.59
N LEU A 100 -1.55 7.54 16.77
CA LEU A 100 -1.57 8.99 16.74
C LEU A 100 -1.02 9.53 18.07
N ASN A 101 0.06 10.30 17.98
CA ASN A 101 0.55 11.12 19.08
C ASN A 101 0.08 12.55 18.85
N ASN A 102 -0.68 13.11 19.79
CA ASN A 102 -1.13 14.52 19.74
C ASN A 102 0.01 15.55 19.96
N GLY A 103 1.27 15.12 19.90
CA GLY A 103 2.46 15.96 20.16
C GLY A 103 2.63 16.38 21.63
N LEU A 104 1.68 16.05 22.52
CA LEU A 104 1.70 16.44 23.92
C LEU A 104 2.21 15.34 24.86
N GLY A 105 2.40 14.10 24.36
CA GLY A 105 2.92 12.96 25.14
C GLY A 105 1.99 12.48 26.25
N LEU A 106 0.74 12.94 26.29
CA LEU A 106 -0.23 12.65 27.34
C LEU A 106 -1.19 11.52 26.98
N TYR A 107 -1.48 11.31 25.69
CA TYR A 107 -2.37 10.25 25.21
C TYR A 107 -1.92 9.75 23.82
N SER A 108 -1.97 8.45 23.62
CA SER A 108 -1.84 7.77 22.33
C SER A 108 -3.16 7.10 21.99
N PHE A 109 -3.68 7.30 20.78
CA PHE A 109 -4.88 6.60 20.30
C PHE A 109 -4.48 5.72 19.12
N GLU A 110 -4.82 4.44 19.18
CA GLU A 110 -4.69 3.55 18.03
C GLU A 110 -5.79 3.89 17.04
N VAL A 111 -5.39 4.31 15.84
CA VAL A 111 -6.30 4.57 14.74
C VAL A 111 -6.06 3.53 13.68
N GLY A 112 -7.17 2.99 13.16
CA GLY A 112 -7.12 2.03 12.08
C GLY A 112 -6.73 2.67 10.75
N GLY A 113 -5.86 2.01 9.99
CA GLY A 113 -5.40 2.48 8.68
C GLY A 113 -6.44 2.39 7.56
N HIS A 114 -7.56 1.71 7.81
CA HIS A 114 -8.63 1.40 6.86
C HIS A 114 -8.09 0.70 5.59
N SER A 115 -7.23 -0.30 5.76
CA SER A 115 -6.78 -1.09 4.61
C SER A 115 -7.95 -1.78 3.92
N GLY A 116 -7.90 -1.88 2.59
CA GLY A 116 -9.04 -2.34 1.80
C GLY A 116 -10.01 -1.22 1.43
N TYR A 117 -9.61 0.04 1.61
CA TYR A 117 -10.37 1.19 1.11
C TYR A 117 -10.47 1.18 -0.43
N SER A 118 -9.37 0.79 -1.08
CA SER A 118 -9.32 0.52 -2.52
C SER A 118 -8.49 -0.74 -2.72
N VAL A 119 -8.95 -1.66 -3.56
CA VAL A 119 -8.25 -2.92 -3.87
C VAL A 119 -8.21 -3.15 -5.38
N SER A 120 -7.14 -3.79 -5.86
CA SER A 120 -7.02 -4.23 -7.25
C SER A 120 -6.04 -5.40 -7.36
N GLY A 121 -6.21 -6.25 -8.37
CA GLY A 121 -5.07 -7.01 -8.93
C GLY A 121 -4.02 -6.04 -9.47
N ALA A 122 -2.76 -6.38 -9.27
CA ALA A 122 -1.60 -5.60 -9.69
C ALA A 122 -0.92 -6.20 -10.95
N GLY A 123 -1.29 -7.42 -11.36
CA GLY A 123 -0.51 -8.20 -12.33
C GLY A 123 0.75 -8.75 -11.67
N ASP A 124 1.68 -9.27 -12.46
CA ASP A 124 2.93 -9.85 -11.96
C ASP A 124 4.02 -8.76 -11.86
N VAL A 125 4.06 -8.06 -10.72
CA VAL A 125 4.95 -6.90 -10.54
C VAL A 125 6.38 -7.32 -10.22
N ASN A 126 6.61 -8.58 -9.86
CA ASN A 126 7.92 -9.11 -9.48
C ASN A 126 8.48 -10.16 -10.48
N ARG A 127 7.69 -10.55 -11.49
CA ARG A 127 7.96 -11.65 -12.45
C ARG A 127 8.28 -12.99 -11.83
N ASP A 128 7.57 -13.37 -10.78
CA ASP A 128 7.65 -14.72 -10.24
C ASP A 128 6.65 -15.69 -10.89
N GLY A 129 5.77 -15.18 -11.77
CA GLY A 129 4.80 -15.94 -12.53
C GLY A 129 3.43 -16.04 -11.86
N PHE A 130 3.19 -15.32 -10.77
CA PHE A 130 1.90 -15.24 -10.09
C PHE A 130 1.39 -13.80 -10.08
N ASP A 131 0.08 -13.62 -10.22
CA ASP A 131 -0.48 -12.27 -10.13
C ASP A 131 -0.41 -11.74 -8.69
N ASP A 132 -0.08 -10.45 -8.56
CA ASP A 132 0.06 -9.75 -7.29
C ASP A 132 -1.18 -8.90 -6.98
N LEU A 133 -1.25 -8.39 -5.75
CA LEU A 133 -2.34 -7.56 -5.27
C LEU A 133 -1.85 -6.18 -4.84
N VAL A 134 -2.69 -5.17 -5.02
CA VAL A 134 -2.48 -3.83 -4.43
C VAL A 134 -3.65 -3.41 -3.55
N ILE A 135 -3.34 -2.99 -2.32
CA ILE A 135 -4.31 -2.64 -1.27
C ILE A 135 -4.03 -1.23 -0.74
N GLY A 136 -5.02 -0.36 -0.82
CA GLY A 136 -4.98 1.02 -0.31
C GLY A 136 -5.43 1.14 1.15
N ALA A 137 -4.70 1.95 1.93
CA ALA A 137 -4.95 2.29 3.33
C ALA A 137 -4.71 3.81 3.54
N PRO A 138 -5.59 4.68 3.01
CA PRO A 138 -5.35 6.11 2.88
C PRO A 138 -5.25 6.86 4.22
N PHE A 139 -5.72 6.29 5.31
CA PHE A 139 -5.81 6.99 6.59
C PHE A 139 -4.69 6.64 7.56
N THR A 140 -3.63 5.96 7.12
CA THR A 140 -2.45 5.69 7.96
C THR A 140 -1.58 6.93 8.19
N GLY A 141 -0.79 6.93 9.28
CA GLY A 141 0.00 8.08 9.73
C GLY A 141 1.53 7.99 9.58
N PHE A 142 2.06 7.14 8.68
CA PHE A 142 3.50 6.82 8.63
C PHE A 142 4.42 7.97 8.15
N GLY A 143 3.91 8.91 7.36
CA GLY A 143 4.62 10.09 6.83
C GLY A 143 4.13 11.43 7.42
N GLY A 144 3.34 11.38 8.49
CA GLY A 144 2.55 12.48 9.04
C GLY A 144 1.08 12.08 9.18
N ASN A 145 0.26 12.91 9.83
CA ASN A 145 -1.17 12.63 9.95
C ASN A 145 -1.78 12.40 8.56
N TYR A 146 -2.50 11.28 8.39
CA TYR A 146 -3.18 10.93 7.15
C TYR A 146 -2.29 10.93 5.89
N SER A 147 -1.01 10.57 6.03
CA SER A 147 -0.14 10.39 4.86
C SER A 147 -0.62 9.26 3.94
N GLY A 148 -1.28 8.25 4.52
CA GLY A 148 -1.72 7.07 3.81
C GLY A 148 -0.59 6.09 3.48
N ARG A 149 -1.00 4.88 3.11
CA ARG A 149 -0.15 3.77 2.67
C ARG A 149 -0.88 2.98 1.61
N SER A 150 -0.10 2.33 0.75
CA SER A 150 -0.56 1.20 -0.04
C SER A 150 0.32 -0.02 0.27
N TYR A 151 -0.18 -1.20 -0.06
CA TYR A 151 0.55 -2.46 0.11
C TYR A 151 0.50 -3.21 -1.20
N VAL A 152 1.63 -3.79 -1.59
CA VAL A 152 1.69 -4.81 -2.63
C VAL A 152 1.88 -6.14 -1.92
N VAL A 153 1.04 -7.12 -2.23
CA VAL A 153 1.14 -8.49 -1.70
C VAL A 153 1.42 -9.41 -2.86
N PHE A 154 2.49 -10.20 -2.75
CA PHE A 154 2.90 -11.07 -3.84
C PHE A 154 2.07 -12.35 -3.92
N GLY A 155 1.80 -12.78 -5.15
CA GLY A 155 1.25 -14.09 -5.46
C GLY A 155 2.20 -15.23 -5.06
N THR A 156 1.68 -16.44 -4.86
CA THR A 156 2.53 -17.63 -4.66
C THR A 156 1.75 -18.94 -4.81
N ASN A 157 2.39 -19.96 -5.38
CA ASN A 157 1.89 -21.34 -5.37
C ASN A 157 2.33 -22.17 -4.15
N THR A 158 3.08 -21.58 -3.22
CA THR A 158 3.53 -22.29 -2.00
C THR A 158 2.46 -22.33 -0.91
N GLY A 159 1.32 -21.67 -1.16
CA GLY A 159 0.16 -21.61 -0.29
C GLY A 159 0.11 -20.35 0.56
N PHE A 160 -1.11 -19.93 0.89
CA PHE A 160 -1.37 -18.81 1.77
C PHE A 160 -1.86 -19.28 3.15
N PRO A 161 -1.52 -18.58 4.24
CA PRO A 161 -2.19 -18.80 5.52
C PRO A 161 -3.65 -18.33 5.43
N ALA A 162 -4.52 -18.82 6.32
CA ALA A 162 -5.89 -18.30 6.44
C ALA A 162 -5.94 -16.78 6.66
N ALA A 163 -4.97 -16.24 7.42
CA ALA A 163 -4.80 -14.82 7.67
C ALA A 163 -3.33 -14.41 7.47
N LEU A 164 -3.12 -13.33 6.71
CA LEU A 164 -1.83 -12.68 6.50
C LEU A 164 -1.90 -11.25 7.03
N GLU A 165 -0.99 -10.90 7.94
CA GLU A 165 -0.88 -9.54 8.48
C GLU A 165 -0.11 -8.64 7.50
N LEU A 166 -0.68 -7.48 7.14
CA LEU A 166 0.02 -6.51 6.27
C LEU A 166 1.29 -5.93 6.93
N SER A 167 1.40 -6.02 8.27
CA SER A 167 2.64 -5.68 8.99
C SER A 167 3.76 -6.70 8.79
N ALA A 168 3.46 -7.91 8.31
CA ALA A 168 4.43 -8.99 8.08
C ALA A 168 5.05 -8.97 6.67
N LEU A 169 4.71 -7.98 5.84
CA LEU A 169 5.31 -7.80 4.52
C LEU A 169 6.77 -7.32 4.66
N ASP A 170 7.70 -8.22 4.32
CA ASP A 170 9.14 -8.07 4.54
C ASP A 170 9.95 -7.94 3.23
N GLY A 171 9.27 -7.85 2.09
CA GLY A 171 9.85 -7.86 0.75
C GLY A 171 9.85 -9.24 0.08
N SER A 172 9.66 -10.33 0.84
CA SER A 172 9.51 -11.69 0.28
C SER A 172 8.06 -12.05 -0.04
N LYS A 173 7.11 -11.45 0.70
CA LYS A 173 5.65 -11.66 0.52
C LYS A 173 4.95 -10.43 -0.07
N GLY A 174 5.73 -9.43 -0.46
CA GLY A 174 5.26 -8.10 -0.81
C GLY A 174 5.86 -7.02 0.08
N PHE A 175 5.39 -5.78 -0.07
CA PHE A 175 5.95 -4.60 0.56
C PHE A 175 4.92 -3.49 0.78
N ALA A 176 5.22 -2.54 1.66
CA ALA A 176 4.43 -1.34 1.86
C ALA A 176 4.98 -0.16 1.06
N LEU A 177 4.08 0.67 0.55
CA LEU A 177 4.30 1.95 -0.12
C LEU A 177 3.85 3.09 0.80
N ASN A 178 4.81 3.87 1.29
CA ASN A 178 4.52 4.95 2.25
C ASN A 178 4.12 6.23 1.52
N GLY A 179 3.00 6.83 1.92
CA GLY A 179 2.68 8.21 1.58
C GLY A 179 3.76 9.17 2.05
N SER A 180 4.07 10.15 1.21
CA SER A 180 5.32 10.91 1.30
C SER A 180 5.23 12.15 2.19
N ALA A 181 4.01 12.62 2.45
CA ALA A 181 3.72 13.82 3.23
C ALA A 181 2.43 13.65 4.06
N ALA A 182 2.25 14.50 5.06
CA ALA A 182 0.96 14.61 5.76
C ALA A 182 -0.16 14.97 4.77
N ASP A 183 -1.36 14.44 5.01
CA ASP A 183 -2.56 14.64 4.19
C ASP A 183 -2.43 14.20 2.70
N ASP A 184 -1.39 13.44 2.35
CA ASP A 184 -1.24 12.87 1.01
C ASP A 184 -2.33 11.82 0.73
N SER A 185 -2.85 11.15 1.77
CA SER A 185 -3.86 10.10 1.67
C SER A 185 -3.50 9.02 0.63
N SER A 186 -2.22 8.67 0.51
CA SER A 186 -1.75 7.68 -0.45
C SER A 186 -2.49 6.36 -0.28
N GLY A 187 -2.93 5.77 -1.39
CA GLY A 187 -3.78 4.56 -1.38
C GLY A 187 -5.27 4.87 -1.32
N ARG A 188 -5.70 6.10 -1.61
CA ARG A 188 -7.11 6.45 -1.76
C ARG A 188 -7.75 5.75 -2.95
N SER A 189 -6.98 5.54 -4.01
CA SER A 189 -7.32 4.71 -5.16
C SER A 189 -6.09 3.94 -5.62
N VAL A 190 -6.24 2.67 -5.95
CA VAL A 190 -5.15 1.83 -6.49
C VAL A 190 -5.63 1.08 -7.74
N SER A 191 -4.71 0.77 -8.64
CA SER A 191 -4.96 -0.04 -9.84
C SER A 191 -3.67 -0.70 -10.31
N GLY A 192 -3.77 -1.90 -10.88
CA GLY A 192 -2.76 -2.40 -11.81
C GLY A 192 -2.70 -1.48 -13.04
N ALA A 193 -1.50 -1.20 -13.53
CA ALA A 193 -1.23 -0.39 -14.71
C ALA A 193 -0.79 -1.24 -15.92
N GLY A 194 -0.41 -2.50 -15.68
CA GLY A 194 0.35 -3.32 -16.61
C GLY A 194 1.77 -2.77 -16.79
N ASP A 195 2.56 -3.38 -17.67
CA ASP A 195 3.89 -2.87 -18.04
C ASP A 195 3.79 -1.58 -18.89
N VAL A 196 3.83 -0.41 -18.24
CA VAL A 196 3.72 0.88 -18.93
C VAL A 196 5.06 1.41 -19.43
N ASN A 197 6.16 0.83 -18.95
CA ASN A 197 7.51 1.27 -19.29
C ASN A 197 8.23 0.33 -20.31
N GLY A 198 7.63 -0.82 -20.63
CA GLY A 198 8.11 -1.79 -21.60
C GLY A 198 9.27 -2.65 -21.09
N ASP A 199 9.49 -2.73 -19.78
CA ASP A 199 10.56 -3.56 -19.23
C ASP A 199 10.13 -5.03 -19.08
N GLY A 200 8.82 -5.28 -19.05
CA GLY A 200 8.09 -6.54 -18.92
C GLY A 200 7.47 -6.82 -17.54
N PHE A 201 7.63 -5.96 -16.53
CA PHE A 201 7.09 -6.13 -15.18
C PHE A 201 5.78 -5.35 -15.14
N ASP A 202 4.75 -5.90 -14.52
CA ASP A 202 3.54 -5.10 -14.36
C ASP A 202 3.80 -3.95 -13.37
N ASP A 203 3.31 -2.78 -13.73
CA ASP A 203 3.40 -1.57 -12.92
C ASP A 203 2.07 -1.33 -12.23
N ILE A 204 2.08 -0.48 -11.20
CA ILE A 204 0.87 -0.10 -10.46
C ILE A 204 0.71 1.41 -10.41
N VAL A 205 -0.54 1.86 -10.28
CA VAL A 205 -0.87 3.27 -10.02
C VAL A 205 -1.48 3.41 -8.63
N VAL A 206 -0.97 4.38 -7.86
CA VAL A 206 -1.46 4.74 -6.53
C VAL A 206 -1.87 6.21 -6.53
N GLY A 207 -3.13 6.47 -6.23
CA GLY A 207 -3.68 7.82 -6.04
C GLY A 207 -3.71 8.24 -4.58
N GLY A 208 -3.31 9.48 -4.33
CA GLY A 208 -3.55 10.24 -3.10
C GLY A 208 -4.47 11.43 -3.37
N GLU A 209 -4.64 12.30 -2.38
CA GLU A 209 -5.46 13.53 -2.53
C GLU A 209 -4.81 14.56 -3.44
N HIS A 210 -3.47 14.65 -3.44
CA HIS A 210 -2.74 15.70 -4.14
C HIS A 210 -1.97 15.20 -5.37
N GLN A 211 -1.65 13.90 -5.41
CA GLN A 211 -0.79 13.32 -6.43
C GLN A 211 -1.22 11.89 -6.78
N SER A 212 -0.75 11.42 -7.92
CA SER A 212 -0.81 10.01 -8.30
C SER A 212 0.58 9.55 -8.70
N TYR A 213 0.92 8.33 -8.30
CA TYR A 213 2.22 7.71 -8.49
C TYR A 213 2.06 6.51 -9.38
N VAL A 214 2.92 6.38 -10.39
CA VAL A 214 3.16 5.09 -11.06
C VAL A 214 4.36 4.47 -10.38
N VAL A 215 4.23 3.24 -9.91
CA VAL A 215 5.31 2.48 -9.28
C VAL A 215 5.67 1.34 -10.21
N PHE A 216 6.92 1.34 -10.67
CA PHE A 216 7.39 0.32 -11.59
C PHE A 216 7.67 -1.00 -10.88
N GLY A 217 7.27 -2.10 -11.52
CA GLY A 217 7.58 -3.45 -11.07
C GLY A 217 9.07 -3.78 -11.17
N ARG A 218 9.53 -4.77 -10.41
CA ARG A 218 10.92 -5.28 -10.42
C ARG A 218 11.06 -6.61 -9.69
N SER A 219 12.04 -7.41 -10.09
CA SER A 219 12.37 -8.73 -9.51
C SER A 219 12.90 -8.75 -8.07
N SER A 220 13.14 -7.59 -7.45
CA SER A 220 13.62 -7.53 -6.06
C SER A 220 13.21 -6.22 -5.37
N ALA A 221 12.10 -6.26 -4.64
CA ALA A 221 11.79 -5.27 -3.63
C ALA A 221 12.21 -5.82 -2.26
N SER A 222 13.42 -5.49 -1.80
CA SER A 222 13.77 -5.72 -0.39
C SER A 222 13.42 -4.47 0.45
N GLY A 223 12.68 -4.67 1.55
CA GLY A 223 12.32 -3.62 2.51
C GLY A 223 11.11 -2.76 2.14
N PRO A 224 10.67 -1.85 3.05
CA PRO A 224 9.57 -0.93 2.79
C PRO A 224 9.97 0.02 1.65
N ALA A 225 9.26 -0.04 0.52
CA ALA A 225 9.47 0.91 -0.57
C ALA A 225 8.81 2.24 -0.18
N THR A 226 9.60 3.28 0.05
CA THR A 226 9.06 4.64 0.07
C THR A 226 8.64 5.00 -1.35
N LEU A 227 7.43 5.55 -1.53
CA LEU A 227 7.00 6.04 -2.84
C LEU A 227 8.04 7.04 -3.35
N PHE A 228 8.62 6.75 -4.51
CA PHE A 228 9.64 7.57 -5.15
C PHE A 228 9.06 8.96 -5.45
N ASN A 229 9.42 9.97 -4.68
CA ASN A 229 9.00 11.36 -4.91
C ASN A 229 9.95 12.13 -5.84
N GLY A 230 10.82 11.43 -6.58
CA GLY A 230 11.83 12.06 -7.44
C GLY A 230 12.83 12.95 -6.69
N LEU A 231 12.98 12.77 -5.37
CA LEU A 231 13.95 13.52 -4.57
C LEU A 231 15.31 12.81 -4.59
N LEU A 232 16.38 13.58 -4.82
CA LEU A 232 17.74 13.08 -5.06
C LEU A 232 18.35 12.26 -3.89
N THR A 233 17.71 12.24 -2.71
CA THR A 233 18.15 11.45 -1.56
C THR A 233 17.82 9.96 -1.67
N ASP A 234 16.94 9.58 -2.59
CA ASP A 234 16.47 8.19 -2.76
C ASP A 234 17.25 7.39 -3.82
N VAL A 235 18.32 7.97 -4.39
CA VAL A 235 19.16 7.35 -5.44
C VAL A 235 20.37 6.60 -4.88
N GLY A 236 20.32 6.22 -3.60
CA GLY A 236 21.34 5.38 -2.98
C GLY A 236 21.20 3.93 -3.42
N THR A 237 21.71 3.62 -4.62
CA THR A 237 21.94 2.28 -5.26
C THR A 237 21.20 2.00 -6.58
N LEU A 238 20.84 3.02 -7.37
CA LEU A 238 20.32 2.79 -8.72
C LEU A 238 21.48 2.65 -9.73
N SER A 239 21.80 1.41 -10.14
CA SER A 239 22.55 1.16 -11.39
C SER A 239 21.55 1.20 -12.55
N LEU A 240 21.32 2.38 -13.12
CA LEU A 240 20.55 2.49 -14.36
C LEU A 240 21.39 2.07 -15.56
N PRO A 241 20.83 1.35 -16.55
CA PRO A 241 21.46 1.16 -17.85
C PRO A 241 21.78 2.52 -18.49
N ALA A 242 22.94 2.64 -19.14
CA ALA A 242 23.37 3.86 -19.79
C ALA A 242 22.35 4.29 -20.87
N GLY A 243 21.63 5.40 -20.64
CA GLY A 243 20.68 5.95 -21.61
C GLY A 243 19.46 6.67 -21.02
N LEU A 244 19.14 6.46 -19.75
CA LEU A 244 17.92 7.01 -19.11
C LEU A 244 18.19 8.19 -18.14
N GLU A 245 19.32 8.87 -18.26
CA GLU A 245 19.72 9.94 -17.32
C GLU A 245 18.96 11.29 -17.51
N ARG A 246 18.05 11.40 -18.49
CA ARG A 246 17.48 12.71 -18.88
C ARG A 246 16.12 13.08 -18.28
N TRP A 247 15.51 12.24 -17.45
CA TRP A 247 14.16 12.49 -16.92
C TRP A 247 14.08 13.00 -15.47
N LEU A 248 15.21 13.15 -14.75
CA LEU A 248 15.21 13.57 -13.33
C LEU A 248 15.53 15.06 -13.07
N ALA A 249 15.36 15.96 -14.05
CA ALA A 249 15.74 17.36 -13.89
C ALA A 249 14.57 18.33 -14.06
N ARG A 250 13.73 18.49 -13.03
CA ARG A 250 13.04 19.78 -12.78
C ARG A 250 13.05 20.14 -11.30
N ARG A 251 14.24 20.46 -10.79
CA ARG A 251 14.56 21.56 -9.84
C ARG A 251 16.02 21.45 -9.32
N CYS A 252 17.01 21.57 -10.21
CA CYS A 252 18.25 22.30 -9.88
C CYS A 252 18.22 23.49 -10.86
N GLY A 253 18.04 24.71 -10.35
CA GLY A 253 18.19 25.91 -11.17
C GLY A 253 19.61 25.96 -11.72
N ASP A 254 19.73 26.06 -13.04
CA ASP A 254 20.90 26.40 -13.85
C ASP A 254 22.30 25.82 -13.48
N VAL A 255 22.87 25.13 -14.48
CA VAL A 255 24.28 24.74 -14.68
C VAL A 255 24.76 23.44 -14.01
N PHE A 256 24.80 22.35 -14.79
CA PHE A 256 25.61 21.16 -14.49
C PHE A 256 27.07 21.38 -14.91
N ASN A 257 28.04 21.02 -14.07
CA ASN A 257 29.43 20.77 -14.49
C ASN A 257 29.62 19.28 -14.81
N ARG A 258 30.65 18.95 -15.62
CA ARG A 258 30.98 17.63 -16.21
C ARG A 258 31.18 16.45 -15.24
N SER A 259 30.90 16.62 -13.95
CA SER A 259 30.95 15.58 -12.91
C SER A 259 29.59 15.26 -12.27
N GLY A 260 28.48 15.82 -12.73
CA GLY A 260 27.13 15.36 -12.36
C GLY A 260 26.69 15.62 -10.91
N LEU A 261 27.42 16.42 -10.12
CA LEU A 261 27.04 16.79 -8.75
C LEU A 261 26.30 18.15 -8.74
N CYS A 262 25.12 18.25 -8.09
CA CYS A 262 24.55 19.58 -7.76
C CYS A 262 25.49 20.27 -6.74
N SER A 263 26.18 21.35 -7.13
CA SER A 263 27.01 22.13 -6.20
C SER A 263 26.11 23.06 -5.38
N GLY A 264 25.67 22.59 -4.21
CA GLY A 264 24.68 23.30 -3.41
C GLY A 264 24.83 23.16 -1.91
N SER A 265 26.04 22.97 -1.38
CA SER A 265 26.30 23.07 0.06
C SER A 265 27.11 24.33 0.34
N ARG A 266 26.44 25.48 0.50
CA ARG A 266 26.99 26.53 1.37
C ARG A 266 26.58 26.18 2.80
N SER A 267 27.56 25.78 3.58
CA SER A 267 27.48 25.77 5.02
C SER A 267 27.03 27.15 5.50
N PHE A 268 25.96 27.20 6.29
CA PHE A 268 25.71 28.35 7.18
C PHE A 268 26.78 28.29 8.28
N GLN A 269 27.98 28.79 8.01
CA GLN A 269 28.79 29.35 9.09
C GLN A 269 28.15 30.69 9.47
N ARG A 270 27.75 30.83 10.73
CA ARG A 270 27.44 32.13 11.31
C ARG A 270 28.64 33.05 11.07
N SER A 271 28.50 34.02 10.18
CA SER A 271 29.45 35.12 10.09
C SER A 271 29.48 35.82 11.45
N LYS A 272 30.69 36.06 11.98
CA LYS A 272 30.87 36.93 13.14
C LYS A 272 30.20 38.28 12.85
N PRO A 273 29.51 38.91 13.82
CA PRO A 273 28.99 40.25 13.63
C PRO A 273 30.14 41.23 13.34
N PRO A 274 29.93 42.24 12.48
CA PRO A 274 30.94 43.25 12.19
C PRO A 274 31.29 44.05 13.46
N PRO A 275 32.54 44.54 13.59
CA PRO A 275 32.88 45.45 14.68
C PRO A 275 32.01 46.72 14.60
N PRO A 276 31.65 47.34 15.73
CA PRO A 276 30.86 48.56 15.72
C PRO A 276 31.62 49.68 14.97
N PRO A 277 30.92 50.54 14.22
CA PRO A 277 31.54 51.67 13.55
C PRO A 277 32.20 52.57 14.60
N GLY A 278 33.47 52.90 14.37
CA GLY A 278 34.22 53.85 15.18
C GLY A 278 33.51 55.20 15.17
N GLY A 279 33.22 55.72 16.37
CA GLY A 279 32.67 57.05 16.57
C GLY A 279 33.69 57.96 17.23
N PHE A 280 34.07 59.00 16.45
CA PHE A 280 34.69 60.29 16.79
C PHE A 280 35.98 60.33 17.62
#